data_AF-A0AAU6DDM3-F1
#
_entry.id   AF-A0AAU6DDM3-F1
#
_cell.length_a   1.000
_cell.length_b   1.000
_cell.length_c   1.000
_cell.angle_alpha   90.00
_cell.angle_beta   90.00
_cell.angle_gamma   90.00
#
_symmetry.space_group_name_H-M   'P 1'
#
loop_
_entity.id
_entity.type
_entity.pdbx_description
1 polymer ?
#
loop_
_entity_poly.entity_id
_entity_poly.type
_entity_poly.pdbx_seq_one_letter_code
_entity_poly.pdbx_strand_id
1 'polypeptide(L)'
;MTQYLQDPALWALIAGTPVAATAIVRGRKSISKLRTEKQELRSHYTTLEEHYAESVEEAKERAEEATKTALKSAMRTLQGLASEQQLAISKLQGKYGELQILQDLLDIDHMNSQFARRAQSIAVLCDGWLGRQRTDASLYDVVRSAKGRIRHFTRVEIRTQSHFAIVSRAVEAVALTLAELLDNATSYSAPETMIEINIRPVPKGVCIIVDDAGVGMNEEEKSRAAKLLSSERSPGVAGLGNPPQFGFTVIGVLAARYGFSVSVDTTSPYGGVRAVVLLPDDLLTSMPEPAPQPQAKEIPTVAASFPMPPEEDSAAAPATAPATTFGGLPKRSRRGPISIVPEADAGAAPARSTEQIASVMGAFQRGTQSGRRSTSASSEGPETQ
;
A
#
# COMPACT_ATOMS: atom_id res chain seq x y z
N MET A 1 -0.68 -31.98 -105.65
CA MET A 1 -0.95 -31.96 -104.19
C MET A 1 0.32 -31.56 -103.42
N THR A 2 1.04 -30.52 -103.88
CA THR A 2 2.44 -30.22 -103.47
C THR A 2 2.77 -28.73 -103.55
N GLN A 3 1.82 -27.82 -103.28
CA GLN A 3 2.12 -26.37 -103.17
C GLN A 3 2.33 -25.89 -101.72
N TYR A 4 2.18 -26.77 -100.73
CA TYR A 4 2.29 -26.41 -99.31
C TYR A 4 3.73 -26.41 -98.75
N LEU A 5 4.71 -26.96 -99.47
CA LEU A 5 6.09 -27.10 -98.95
C LEU A 5 7.01 -25.89 -99.21
N GLN A 6 6.61 -24.93 -100.05
CA GLN A 6 7.46 -23.82 -100.50
C GLN A 6 7.06 -22.45 -99.91
N ASP A 7 6.08 -22.39 -99.01
CA ASP A 7 5.68 -21.14 -98.36
C ASP A 7 6.61 -20.79 -97.18
N PRO A 8 7.44 -19.73 -97.29
CA PRO A 8 8.35 -19.31 -96.21
C PRO A 8 7.59 -18.86 -94.95
N ALA A 9 6.33 -18.42 -95.07
CA ALA A 9 5.51 -18.05 -93.91
C ALA A 9 5.15 -19.29 -93.07
N LEU A 10 4.95 -20.43 -93.72
CA LEU A 10 4.59 -21.69 -93.06
C LEU A 10 5.79 -22.25 -92.27
N TRP A 11 7.00 -22.18 -92.83
CA TRP A 11 8.23 -22.53 -92.11
C TRP A 11 8.55 -21.57 -90.97
N ALA A 12 8.27 -20.27 -91.11
CA ALA A 12 8.40 -19.30 -90.02
C ALA A 12 7.41 -19.58 -88.87
N LEU A 13 6.19 -20.02 -89.18
CA LEU A 13 5.19 -20.45 -88.20
C LEU A 13 5.60 -21.75 -87.48
N ILE A 14 6.08 -22.75 -88.23
CA ILE A 14 6.55 -24.02 -87.68
C ILE A 14 7.81 -23.83 -86.81
N ALA A 15 8.74 -22.96 -87.21
CA ALA A 15 9.95 -22.69 -86.44
C ALA A 15 9.75 -21.68 -85.28
N GLY A 16 8.85 -20.71 -85.44
CA GLY A 16 8.59 -19.68 -84.45
C GLY A 16 7.72 -20.14 -83.26
N THR A 17 6.79 -21.07 -83.50
CA THR A 17 5.91 -21.63 -82.44
C THR A 17 6.66 -22.36 -81.32
N PRO A 18 7.66 -23.24 -81.54
CA PRO A 18 8.41 -23.87 -80.46
C PRO A 18 9.30 -22.86 -79.70
N VAL A 19 9.83 -21.83 -80.37
CA VAL A 19 10.60 -20.76 -79.72
C VAL A 19 9.70 -19.90 -78.82
N ALA A 20 8.51 -19.52 -79.30
CA ALA A 20 7.53 -18.81 -78.48
C ALA A 20 7.02 -19.68 -77.31
N ALA A 21 6.74 -20.97 -77.54
CA ALA A 21 6.31 -21.89 -76.50
C ALA A 21 7.38 -22.06 -75.40
N THR A 22 8.65 -22.21 -75.77
CA THR A 22 9.75 -22.31 -74.79
C THR A 22 9.96 -21.01 -74.01
N ALA A 23 9.82 -19.84 -74.65
CA ALA A 23 9.85 -18.55 -73.97
C ALA A 23 8.69 -18.40 -72.97
N ILE A 24 7.47 -18.81 -73.34
CA ILE A 24 6.29 -18.80 -72.45
C ILE A 24 6.47 -19.76 -71.27
N VAL A 25 6.98 -20.96 -71.50
CA VAL A 25 7.25 -21.95 -70.43
C VAL A 25 8.33 -21.45 -69.48
N ARG A 26 9.42 -20.87 -70.01
CA ARG A 26 10.47 -20.24 -69.18
C ARG A 26 9.90 -19.07 -68.38
N GLY A 27 9.11 -18.20 -68.99
CA GLY A 27 8.45 -17.08 -68.30
C GLY A 27 7.50 -17.55 -67.20
N ARG A 28 6.69 -18.58 -67.45
CA ARG A 28 5.81 -19.19 -66.44
C ARG A 28 6.60 -19.80 -65.28
N LYS A 29 7.73 -20.47 -65.56
CA LYS A 29 8.62 -21.04 -64.53
C LYS A 29 9.30 -19.96 -63.68
N SER A 30 9.70 -18.83 -64.29
CA SER A 30 10.24 -17.68 -63.55
C SER A 30 9.16 -17.03 -62.68
N ILE A 31 7.94 -16.85 -63.19
CA ILE A 31 6.82 -16.31 -62.42
C ILE A 31 6.44 -17.22 -61.24
N SER A 32 6.43 -18.55 -61.43
CA SER A 32 6.18 -19.48 -60.32
C SER A 32 7.27 -19.40 -59.25
N LYS A 33 8.54 -19.29 -59.66
CA LYS A 33 9.67 -19.14 -58.72
C LYS A 33 9.60 -17.83 -57.93
N LEU A 34 9.29 -16.72 -58.59
CA LEU A 34 9.11 -15.43 -57.91
C LEU A 34 7.90 -15.44 -56.95
N ARG A 35 6.84 -16.20 -57.27
CA ARG A 35 5.70 -16.37 -56.37
C ARG A 35 6.07 -17.18 -55.13
N THR A 36 6.85 -18.25 -55.27
CA THR A 36 7.32 -19.04 -54.12
C THR A 36 8.27 -18.24 -53.24
N GLU A 37 9.27 -17.56 -53.83
CA GLU A 37 10.19 -16.68 -53.08
C GLU A 37 9.43 -15.55 -52.36
N LYS A 38 8.44 -14.93 -53.01
CA LYS A 38 7.59 -13.92 -52.37
C LYS A 38 6.76 -14.50 -51.22
N GLN A 39 6.28 -15.74 -51.35
CA GLN A 39 5.50 -16.39 -50.30
C GLN A 39 6.39 -16.77 -49.11
N GLU A 40 7.58 -17.32 -49.36
CA GLU A 40 8.60 -17.62 -48.33
C GLU A 40 9.02 -16.35 -47.59
N LEU A 41 9.30 -15.27 -48.31
CA LEU A 41 9.67 -14.00 -47.72
C LEU A 41 8.54 -13.43 -46.86
N ARG A 42 7.29 -13.53 -47.32
CA ARG A 42 6.11 -13.14 -46.53
C ARG A 42 5.97 -13.95 -45.26
N SER A 43 6.11 -15.28 -45.32
CA SER A 43 6.06 -16.12 -44.12
C SER A 43 7.21 -15.78 -43.14
N HIS A 44 8.40 -15.49 -43.67
CA HIS A 44 9.52 -15.10 -42.82
C HIS A 44 9.28 -13.77 -42.11
N TYR A 45 8.71 -12.78 -42.80
CA TYR A 45 8.32 -11.51 -42.17
C TYR A 45 7.25 -11.68 -41.11
N THR A 46 6.21 -12.49 -41.35
CA THR A 46 5.16 -12.73 -40.34
C THR A 46 5.72 -13.41 -39.11
N THR A 47 6.58 -14.43 -39.27
CA THR A 47 7.23 -15.10 -38.14
C THR A 47 8.18 -14.17 -37.38
N LEU A 48 8.87 -13.28 -38.08
CA LEU A 48 9.73 -12.28 -37.43
C LEU A 48 8.91 -11.24 -36.65
N GLU A 49 7.78 -10.80 -37.18
CA GLU A 49 6.85 -9.89 -36.48
C GLU A 49 6.27 -10.55 -35.22
N GLU A 50 5.87 -11.82 -35.31
CA GLU A 50 5.38 -12.60 -34.16
C GLU A 50 6.45 -12.75 -33.07
N HIS A 51 7.67 -13.19 -33.43
CA HIS A 51 8.77 -13.29 -32.47
C HIS A 51 9.20 -11.94 -31.89
N TYR A 52 9.18 -10.88 -32.69
CA TYR A 52 9.48 -9.55 -32.18
C TYR A 52 8.42 -9.10 -31.16
N ALA A 53 7.13 -9.26 -31.49
CA ALA A 53 6.04 -8.94 -30.58
C ALA A 53 6.12 -9.74 -29.27
N GLU A 54 6.39 -11.05 -29.35
CA GLU A 54 6.62 -11.92 -28.19
C GLU A 54 7.80 -11.43 -27.35
N SER A 55 8.96 -11.18 -27.99
CA SER A 55 10.17 -10.72 -27.28
C SER A 55 9.99 -9.36 -26.59
N VAL A 56 9.22 -8.45 -27.20
CA VAL A 56 8.91 -7.14 -26.63
C VAL A 56 7.97 -7.28 -25.44
N GLU A 57 6.94 -8.12 -25.52
CA GLU A 57 6.03 -8.33 -24.40
C GLU A 57 6.76 -9.01 -23.23
N GLU A 58 7.59 -10.03 -23.49
CA GLU A 58 8.42 -10.63 -22.46
C GLU A 58 9.42 -9.63 -21.84
N ALA A 59 10.04 -8.77 -22.66
CA ALA A 59 10.97 -7.75 -22.17
C ALA A 59 10.23 -6.73 -21.27
N LYS A 60 9.01 -6.36 -21.65
CA LYS A 60 8.15 -5.47 -20.89
C LYS A 60 7.72 -6.10 -19.57
N GLU A 61 7.25 -7.35 -19.58
CA GLU A 61 6.88 -8.09 -18.37
C GLU A 61 8.07 -8.22 -17.40
N ARG A 62 9.26 -8.58 -17.90
CA ARG A 62 10.48 -8.63 -17.08
C ARG A 62 10.84 -7.28 -16.48
N ALA A 63 10.73 -6.19 -17.27
CA ALA A 63 11.01 -4.84 -16.80
C ALA A 63 10.01 -4.38 -15.73
N GLU A 64 8.73 -4.70 -15.91
CA GLU A 64 7.67 -4.42 -14.93
C GLU A 64 7.92 -5.19 -13.63
N GLU A 65 8.21 -6.49 -13.69
CA GLU A 65 8.50 -7.31 -12.50
C GLU A 65 9.79 -6.89 -11.78
N ALA A 66 10.85 -6.52 -12.52
CA ALA A 66 12.07 -5.97 -11.93
C ALA A 66 11.81 -4.64 -11.22
N THR A 67 11.03 -3.74 -11.83
CA THR A 67 10.64 -2.45 -11.24
C THR A 67 9.81 -2.66 -9.99
N LYS A 68 8.83 -3.56 -10.05
CA LYS A 68 7.97 -3.95 -8.92
C LYS A 68 8.79 -4.50 -7.77
N THR A 69 9.74 -5.38 -8.03
CA THR A 69 10.62 -5.97 -7.02
C THR A 69 11.50 -4.91 -6.35
N ALA A 70 12.13 -4.03 -7.14
CA ALA A 70 12.94 -2.93 -6.62
C ALA A 70 12.12 -1.96 -5.76
N LEU A 71 10.93 -1.57 -6.24
CA LEU A 71 10.03 -0.67 -5.53
C LEU A 71 9.49 -1.30 -4.24
N LYS A 72 9.10 -2.58 -4.27
CA LYS A 72 8.72 -3.35 -3.08
C LYS A 72 9.79 -3.33 -2.01
N SER A 73 11.05 -3.57 -2.41
CA SER A 73 12.20 -3.56 -1.50
C SER A 73 12.40 -2.17 -0.89
N ALA A 74 12.40 -1.11 -1.72
CA ALA A 74 12.52 0.27 -1.26
C ALA A 74 11.37 0.67 -0.31
N MET A 75 10.13 0.27 -0.60
CA MET A 75 9.01 0.60 0.28
C MET A 75 9.10 -0.15 1.62
N ARG A 76 9.57 -1.40 1.62
CA ARG A 76 9.80 -2.16 2.86
C ARG A 76 10.85 -1.50 3.74
N THR A 77 11.93 -0.96 3.17
CA THR A 77 12.94 -0.22 3.95
C THR A 77 12.37 1.08 4.51
N LEU A 78 11.60 1.83 3.72
CA LEU A 78 10.92 3.05 4.18
C LEU A 78 9.92 2.78 5.31
N GLN A 79 9.14 1.69 5.22
CA GLN A 79 8.24 1.25 6.30
C GLN A 79 9.00 0.92 7.60
N GLY A 80 10.18 0.31 7.47
CA GLY A 80 11.07 0.03 8.61
C GLY A 80 11.53 1.32 9.30
N LEU A 81 12.03 2.29 8.52
CA LEU A 81 12.46 3.59 9.04
C LEU A 81 11.30 4.35 9.70
N ALA A 82 10.11 4.33 9.10
CA ALA A 82 8.92 4.93 9.68
C ALA A 82 8.55 4.28 11.02
N SER A 83 8.68 2.96 11.12
CA SER A 83 8.42 2.24 12.38
C SER A 83 9.43 2.59 13.47
N GLU A 84 10.70 2.79 13.13
CA GLU A 84 11.73 3.27 14.06
C GLU A 84 11.46 4.70 14.52
N GLN A 85 11.07 5.60 13.61
CA GLN A 85 10.67 6.96 13.94
C GLN A 85 9.48 6.99 14.90
N GLN A 86 8.46 6.16 14.65
CA GLN A 86 7.30 6.04 15.52
C GLN A 86 7.71 5.66 16.95
N LEU A 87 8.62 4.67 17.06
CA LEU A 87 9.13 4.22 18.35
C LEU A 87 9.92 5.33 19.07
N ALA A 88 10.72 6.10 18.34
CA ALA A 88 11.46 7.23 18.89
C ALA A 88 10.52 8.34 19.40
N ILE A 89 9.49 8.68 18.62
CA ILE A 89 8.48 9.68 18.99
C ILE A 89 7.70 9.20 20.22
N SER A 90 7.25 7.95 20.24
CA SER A 90 6.56 7.36 21.40
C SER A 90 7.41 7.41 22.68
N LYS A 91 8.72 7.16 22.57
CA LYS A 91 9.66 7.29 23.70
C LYS A 91 9.79 8.75 24.18
N LEU A 92 9.83 9.70 23.25
CA LEU A 92 9.89 11.13 23.59
C LEU A 92 8.59 11.62 24.24
N GLN A 93 7.42 11.19 23.73
CA GLN A 93 6.12 11.49 24.33
C GLN A 93 6.03 10.97 25.77
N GLY A 94 6.45 9.73 26.00
CA GLY A 94 6.48 9.17 27.36
C GLY A 94 7.45 9.89 28.30
N LYS A 95 8.54 10.47 27.77
CA LYS A 95 9.57 11.19 28.55
C LYS A 95 9.19 12.65 28.84
N TYR A 96 8.46 13.31 27.94
CA TYR A 96 8.20 14.75 27.97
C TYR A 96 6.70 15.12 27.95
N GLY A 97 5.80 14.16 28.18
CA GLY A 97 4.35 14.32 28.00
C GLY A 97 3.64 15.38 28.85
N GLU A 98 4.30 15.94 29.87
CA GLU A 98 3.76 17.07 30.66
C GLU A 98 4.22 18.45 30.15
N LEU A 99 5.13 18.52 29.18
CA LEU A 99 5.60 19.78 28.58
C LEU A 99 4.81 20.13 27.31
N GLN A 100 4.79 21.42 26.95
CA GLN A 100 4.24 21.96 25.69
C GLN A 100 4.75 21.27 24.41
N ILE A 101 5.84 20.49 24.50
CA ILE A 101 6.44 19.69 23.41
C ILE A 101 5.54 18.52 22.98
N LEU A 102 4.55 18.11 23.80
CA LEU A 102 3.64 17.02 23.46
C LEU A 102 2.88 17.30 22.15
N GLN A 103 2.44 18.53 21.91
CA GLN A 103 1.73 18.89 20.70
C GLN A 103 2.61 18.71 19.45
N ASP A 104 3.84 19.24 19.48
CA ASP A 104 4.80 19.06 18.39
C ASP A 104 5.13 17.58 18.15
N LEU A 105 5.27 16.79 19.22
CA LEU A 105 5.52 15.36 19.11
C LEU A 105 4.32 14.61 18.50
N LEU A 106 3.09 14.99 18.83
CA LEU A 106 1.89 14.42 18.23
C LEU A 106 1.80 14.76 16.74
N ASP A 107 2.16 15.97 16.35
CA ASP A 107 2.18 16.38 14.94
C ASP A 107 3.23 15.58 14.13
N ILE A 108 4.42 15.36 14.71
CA ILE A 108 5.47 14.53 14.09
C ILE A 108 5.01 13.06 13.98
N ASP A 109 4.37 12.52 15.03
CA ASP A 109 3.80 11.17 15.03
C ASP A 109 2.78 10.98 13.88
N HIS A 110 1.94 12.00 13.70
CA HIS A 110 0.94 12.01 12.65
C HIS A 110 1.57 12.08 11.25
N MET A 111 2.61 12.90 11.06
CA MET A 111 3.36 12.94 9.80
C MET A 111 4.03 11.60 9.49
N ASN A 112 4.62 10.95 10.51
CA ASN A 112 5.25 9.66 10.36
C ASN A 112 4.23 8.55 10.01
N SER A 113 3.05 8.57 10.65
CA SER A 113 1.95 7.67 10.33
C SER A 113 1.47 7.84 8.87
N GLN A 114 1.40 9.08 8.37
CA GLN A 114 1.07 9.35 6.97
C GLN A 114 2.15 8.84 6.01
N PHE A 115 3.43 8.99 6.37
CA PHE A 115 4.55 8.48 5.58
C PHE A 115 4.53 6.95 5.50
N ALA A 116 4.38 6.27 6.65
CA ALA A 116 4.26 4.83 6.73
C ALA A 116 3.11 4.30 5.85
N ARG A 117 1.95 4.97 5.89
CA ARG A 117 0.79 4.65 5.06
C ARG A 117 1.13 4.74 3.56
N ARG A 118 1.73 5.84 3.11
CA ARG A 118 2.10 6.00 1.69
C ARG A 118 3.06 4.90 1.22
N ALA A 119 4.05 4.56 2.04
CA ALA A 119 4.95 3.45 1.74
C ALA A 119 4.22 2.09 1.71
N GLN A 120 3.21 1.89 2.58
CA GLN A 120 2.35 0.70 2.58
C GLN A 120 1.49 0.60 1.33
N SER A 121 0.84 1.68 0.91
CA SER A 121 0.02 1.75 -0.31
C SER A 121 0.85 1.37 -1.54
N ILE A 122 2.06 1.93 -1.69
CA ILE A 122 2.94 1.58 -2.81
C ILE A 122 3.41 0.13 -2.71
N ALA A 123 3.76 -0.36 -1.52
CA ALA A 123 4.15 -1.75 -1.35
C ALA A 123 3.04 -2.73 -1.79
N VAL A 124 1.76 -2.44 -1.50
CA VAL A 124 0.62 -3.27 -1.91
C VAL A 124 0.55 -3.45 -3.42
N LEU A 125 0.78 -2.37 -4.19
CA LEU A 125 0.84 -2.42 -5.66
C LEU A 125 2.00 -3.28 -6.16
N CYS A 126 3.05 -3.42 -5.36
CA CYS A 126 4.18 -4.29 -5.66
C CYS A 126 4.04 -5.70 -5.08
N ASP A 127 2.81 -6.17 -4.83
CA ASP A 127 2.51 -7.44 -4.15
C ASP A 127 3.20 -7.59 -2.79
N GLY A 128 3.41 -6.47 -2.12
CA GLY A 128 3.82 -6.38 -0.73
C GLY A 128 2.73 -6.89 0.21
N TRP A 129 3.19 -7.42 1.33
CA TRP A 129 2.35 -7.82 2.46
C TRP A 129 1.97 -6.59 3.30
N LEU A 130 0.74 -6.56 3.83
CA LEU A 130 0.17 -5.42 4.59
C LEU A 130 0.75 -5.20 6.00
N GLY A 131 1.90 -5.75 6.34
CA GLY A 131 2.46 -5.67 7.70
C GLY A 131 1.80 -6.66 8.68
N ARG A 132 1.78 -6.36 9.98
CA ARG A 132 1.33 -7.34 10.99
C ARG A 132 -0.16 -7.66 10.87
N GLN A 133 -0.48 -8.95 10.92
CA GLN A 133 -1.84 -9.44 11.09
C GLN A 133 -2.38 -8.93 12.44
N ARG A 134 -3.52 -8.22 12.39
CA ARG A 134 -4.21 -7.72 13.58
C ARG A 134 -5.11 -8.81 14.14
N THR A 135 -5.55 -8.67 15.38
CA THR A 135 -6.69 -9.45 15.89
C THR A 135 -7.97 -8.97 15.20
N ASP A 136 -9.05 -9.73 15.36
CA ASP A 136 -10.39 -9.27 14.99
C ASP A 136 -10.68 -7.92 15.65
N ALA A 137 -11.35 -7.01 14.93
CA ALA A 137 -11.57 -5.64 15.38
C ALA A 137 -12.98 -5.16 15.01
N SER A 138 -13.59 -4.35 15.87
CA SER A 138 -14.89 -3.74 15.57
C SER A 138 -14.82 -2.88 14.31
N LEU A 139 -15.90 -2.79 13.54
CA LEU A 139 -15.96 -1.90 12.38
C LEU A 139 -15.67 -0.44 12.78
N TYR A 140 -16.18 -0.03 13.93
CA TYR A 140 -15.93 1.30 14.47
C TYR A 140 -14.44 1.56 14.69
N ASP A 141 -13.70 0.61 15.28
CA ASP A 141 -12.26 0.76 15.50
C ASP A 141 -11.47 0.78 14.19
N VAL A 142 -11.89 0.00 13.20
CA VAL A 142 -11.27 0.01 11.87
C VAL A 142 -11.46 1.38 11.19
N VAL A 143 -12.68 1.91 11.19
CA VAL A 143 -12.97 3.26 10.65
C VAL A 143 -12.20 4.34 11.43
N ARG A 144 -12.17 4.25 12.77
CA ARG A 144 -11.42 5.18 13.62
C ARG A 144 -9.93 5.12 13.35
N SER A 145 -9.38 3.92 13.16
CA SER A 145 -7.98 3.72 12.77
C SER A 145 -7.69 4.35 11.41
N ALA A 146 -8.55 4.13 10.41
CA ALA A 146 -8.42 4.74 9.08
C ALA A 146 -8.46 6.27 9.14
N LYS A 147 -9.41 6.84 9.90
CA LYS A 147 -9.51 8.29 10.17
C LYS A 147 -8.20 8.85 10.73
N GLY A 148 -7.60 8.20 11.73
CA GLY A 148 -6.34 8.67 12.34
C GLY A 148 -5.12 8.65 11.41
N ARG A 149 -5.21 7.99 10.26
CA ARG A 149 -4.11 7.88 9.30
C ARG A 149 -4.07 9.02 8.29
N ILE A 150 -5.10 9.87 8.18
CA ILE A 150 -5.20 10.92 7.14
C ILE A 150 -4.90 12.32 7.67
N ARG A 151 -4.40 13.22 6.82
CA ARG A 151 -3.99 14.58 7.20
C ARG A 151 -5.12 15.39 7.84
N HIS A 152 -6.29 15.34 7.22
CA HIS A 152 -7.45 16.15 7.60
C HIS A 152 -8.45 15.34 8.42
N PHE A 153 -7.96 14.51 9.35
CA PHE A 153 -8.79 13.60 10.15
C PHE A 153 -9.87 14.32 10.96
N THR A 154 -9.66 15.57 11.36
CA THR A 154 -10.63 16.37 12.11
C THR A 154 -11.91 16.64 11.33
N ARG A 155 -11.88 16.55 9.99
CA ARG A 155 -13.02 16.75 9.09
C ARG A 155 -13.89 15.50 8.90
N VAL A 156 -13.56 14.39 9.54
CA VAL A 156 -14.28 13.11 9.37
C VAL A 156 -15.20 12.83 10.55
N GLU A 157 -16.50 12.70 10.29
CA GLU A 157 -17.54 12.38 11.26
C GLU A 157 -18.08 10.95 11.05
N ILE A 158 -18.09 10.14 12.12
CA ILE A 158 -18.63 8.77 12.10
C ILE A 158 -20.03 8.81 12.73
N ARG A 159 -21.08 8.64 11.93
CA ARG A 159 -22.47 8.85 12.37
C ARG A 159 -23.17 7.61 12.91
N THR A 160 -22.68 6.42 12.57
CA THR A 160 -23.33 5.17 12.96
C THR A 160 -22.39 4.30 13.79
N GLN A 161 -22.89 3.79 14.90
CA GLN A 161 -22.25 2.69 15.63
C GLN A 161 -22.72 1.36 15.05
N SER A 162 -21.79 0.44 14.86
CA SER A 162 -22.04 -0.88 14.29
C SER A 162 -21.58 -1.95 15.27
N HIS A 163 -22.37 -3.01 15.43
CA HIS A 163 -22.06 -4.16 16.28
C HIS A 163 -21.31 -5.28 15.55
N PHE A 164 -20.89 -5.04 14.31
CA PHE A 164 -20.10 -6.00 13.53
C PHE A 164 -18.60 -5.78 13.75
N ALA A 165 -17.85 -6.87 13.64
CA ALA A 165 -16.40 -6.85 13.60
C ALA A 165 -15.86 -7.44 12.29
N ILE A 166 -14.62 -7.09 11.97
CA ILE A 166 -13.89 -7.61 10.82
C ILE A 166 -12.92 -8.69 11.30
N VAL A 167 -12.85 -9.79 10.55
CA VAL A 167 -11.87 -10.86 10.78
C VAL A 167 -10.44 -10.36 10.60
N SER A 168 -9.54 -10.81 11.46
CA SER A 168 -8.10 -10.46 11.52
C SER A 168 -7.41 -10.29 10.16
N ARG A 169 -7.66 -11.22 9.22
CA ARG A 169 -7.06 -11.20 7.88
C ARG A 169 -7.40 -9.97 7.05
N ALA A 170 -8.57 -9.34 7.28
CA ALA A 170 -9.08 -8.25 6.45
C ALA A 170 -8.99 -6.86 7.14
N VAL A 171 -8.74 -6.80 8.44
CA VAL A 171 -8.71 -5.56 9.23
C VAL A 171 -7.82 -4.48 8.60
N GLU A 172 -6.57 -4.83 8.29
CA GLU A 172 -5.61 -3.87 7.76
C GLU A 172 -5.93 -3.46 6.30
N ALA A 173 -6.46 -4.39 5.51
CA ALA A 173 -6.87 -4.12 4.13
C ALA A 173 -8.05 -3.14 4.07
N VAL A 174 -9.04 -3.33 4.95
CA VAL A 174 -10.18 -2.40 5.07
C VAL A 174 -9.73 -1.07 5.65
N ALA A 175 -8.88 -1.05 6.67
CA ALA A 175 -8.35 0.18 7.24
C ALA A 175 -7.59 1.02 6.21
N LEU A 176 -6.74 0.38 5.39
CA LEU A 176 -6.00 1.07 4.34
C LEU A 176 -6.91 1.57 3.22
N THR A 177 -7.88 0.76 2.81
CA THR A 177 -8.90 1.16 1.82
C THR A 177 -9.67 2.40 2.26
N LEU A 178 -10.16 2.39 3.49
CA LEU A 178 -10.87 3.54 4.06
C LEU A 178 -9.96 4.76 4.20
N ALA A 179 -8.69 4.57 4.58
CA ALA A 179 -7.75 5.68 4.67
C ALA A 179 -7.51 6.35 3.31
N GLU A 180 -7.35 5.57 2.23
CA GLU A 180 -7.20 6.12 0.87
C GLU A 180 -8.49 6.82 0.39
N LEU A 181 -9.67 6.27 0.68
CA LEU A 181 -10.96 6.92 0.36
C LEU A 181 -11.14 8.24 1.12
N LEU A 182 -10.82 8.28 2.42
CA LEU A 182 -10.95 9.48 3.26
C LEU A 182 -9.93 10.56 2.89
N ASP A 183 -8.71 10.16 2.52
CA ASP A 183 -7.68 11.07 2.02
C ASP A 183 -8.12 11.72 0.69
N ASN A 184 -8.71 10.95 -0.22
CA ASN A 184 -9.31 11.48 -1.45
C ASN A 184 -10.49 12.42 -1.13
N ALA A 185 -11.47 11.97 -0.34
CA ALA A 185 -12.65 12.75 0.01
C ALA A 185 -12.26 14.11 0.63
N THR A 186 -11.33 14.11 1.59
CA THR A 186 -10.85 15.35 2.22
C THR A 186 -10.02 16.23 1.30
N SER A 187 -9.28 15.67 0.35
CA SER A 187 -8.47 16.44 -0.60
C SER A 187 -9.30 17.13 -1.69
N TYR A 188 -10.37 16.50 -2.16
CA TYR A 188 -11.24 17.02 -3.23
C TYR A 188 -12.45 17.82 -2.71
N SER A 189 -12.61 17.90 -1.39
CA SER A 189 -13.65 18.68 -0.73
C SER A 189 -13.10 19.97 -0.13
N ALA A 190 -13.87 21.06 -0.23
CA ALA A 190 -13.50 22.36 0.32
C ALA A 190 -13.15 22.28 1.82
N PRO A 191 -12.17 23.03 2.34
CA PRO A 191 -11.65 22.87 3.70
C PRO A 191 -12.71 22.95 4.82
N GLU A 192 -13.79 23.69 4.59
CA GLU A 192 -14.88 23.92 5.56
C GLU A 192 -15.91 22.78 5.60
N THR A 193 -15.86 21.83 4.67
CA THR A 193 -16.84 20.74 4.60
C THR A 193 -16.39 19.52 5.40
N MET A 194 -17.38 18.86 5.99
CA MET A 194 -17.21 17.60 6.71
C MET A 194 -17.42 16.40 5.79
N ILE A 195 -16.70 15.32 6.06
CA ILE A 195 -16.85 14.02 5.41
C ILE A 195 -17.61 13.11 6.35
N GLU A 196 -18.71 12.53 5.88
CA GLU A 196 -19.58 11.70 6.69
C GLU A 196 -19.37 10.22 6.41
N ILE A 197 -19.23 9.43 7.47
CA ILE A 197 -19.16 7.98 7.40
C ILE A 197 -20.40 7.37 8.04
N ASN A 198 -21.10 6.56 7.25
CA ASN A 198 -22.25 5.78 7.69
C ASN A 198 -21.95 4.29 7.53
N ILE A 199 -22.38 3.47 8.49
CA ILE A 199 -22.23 2.01 8.43
C ILE A 199 -23.62 1.40 8.43
N ARG A 200 -23.97 0.61 7.41
CA ARG A 200 -25.31 0.05 7.26
C ARG A 200 -25.25 -1.44 6.94
N PRO A 201 -25.95 -2.30 7.70
CA PRO A 201 -26.15 -3.68 7.30
C PRO A 201 -26.99 -3.75 6.02
N VAL A 202 -26.65 -4.69 5.15
CA VAL A 202 -27.35 -4.98 3.89
C VAL A 202 -27.50 -6.49 3.73
N PRO A 203 -28.36 -7.00 2.83
CA PRO A 203 -28.55 -8.44 2.69
C PRO A 203 -27.29 -9.24 2.31
N LYS A 204 -26.25 -8.57 1.81
CA LYS A 204 -24.97 -9.18 1.39
C LYS A 204 -23.82 -8.91 2.37
N GLY A 205 -24.10 -8.44 3.58
CA GLY A 205 -23.09 -8.09 4.58
C GLY A 205 -23.26 -6.67 5.11
N VAL A 206 -22.18 -5.87 5.11
CA VAL A 206 -22.20 -4.49 5.65
C VAL A 206 -21.59 -3.51 4.67
N CYS A 207 -22.27 -2.40 4.44
CA CYS A 207 -21.76 -1.27 3.67
C CYS A 207 -21.18 -0.20 4.59
N ILE A 208 -19.97 0.26 4.29
CA ILE A 208 -19.39 1.51 4.81
C ILE A 208 -19.53 2.55 3.70
N ILE A 209 -20.26 3.62 3.99
CA ILE A 209 -20.59 4.68 3.04
C ILE A 209 -19.84 5.93 3.47
N VAL A 210 -19.04 6.49 2.58
CA VAL A 210 -18.31 7.75 2.75
C VAL A 210 -18.91 8.78 1.81
N ASP A 211 -19.51 9.82 2.37
CA ASP A 211 -20.12 10.92 1.63
C ASP A 211 -19.25 12.17 1.76
N ASP A 212 -18.86 12.74 0.62
CA ASP A 212 -18.13 14.00 0.56
C ASP A 212 -18.97 15.14 -0.06
N ALA A 213 -18.46 16.36 0.07
CA ALA A 213 -19.04 17.57 -0.53
C ALA A 213 -18.02 18.20 -1.50
N GLY A 214 -17.35 17.36 -2.27
CA GLY A 214 -16.32 17.75 -3.23
C GLY A 214 -16.87 18.09 -4.61
N VAL A 215 -15.95 18.23 -5.56
CA VAL A 215 -16.24 18.60 -6.96
C VAL A 215 -17.06 17.56 -7.75
N GLY A 216 -17.23 16.35 -7.20
CA GLY A 216 -17.89 15.23 -7.89
C GLY A 216 -16.99 14.57 -8.94
N MET A 217 -17.59 13.68 -9.75
CA MET A 217 -16.92 13.05 -10.90
C MET A 217 -17.87 13.05 -12.10
N ASN A 218 -17.33 13.36 -13.29
CA ASN A 218 -18.05 13.14 -14.55
C ASN A 218 -18.10 11.63 -14.92
N GLU A 219 -18.83 11.29 -15.97
CA GLU A 219 -19.05 9.89 -16.36
C GLU A 219 -17.75 9.21 -16.84
N GLU A 220 -16.85 9.94 -17.50
CA GLU A 220 -15.54 9.43 -17.90
C GLU A 220 -14.64 9.13 -16.68
N GLU A 221 -14.68 9.99 -15.67
CA GLU A 221 -13.98 9.82 -14.39
C GLU A 221 -14.53 8.66 -13.59
N LYS A 222 -15.86 8.53 -13.48
CA LYS A 222 -16.51 7.37 -12.86
C LYS A 222 -16.15 6.07 -13.57
N SER A 223 -16.17 6.05 -14.91
CA SER A 223 -15.78 4.88 -15.69
C SER A 223 -14.31 4.49 -15.45
N ARG A 224 -13.42 5.48 -15.41
CA ARG A 224 -12.00 5.26 -15.10
C ARG A 224 -11.81 4.74 -13.67
N ALA A 225 -12.48 5.34 -12.70
CA ALA A 225 -12.43 4.92 -11.30
C ALA A 225 -12.97 3.50 -11.14
N ALA A 226 -14.10 3.17 -11.77
CA ALA A 226 -14.67 1.82 -11.78
C ALA A 226 -13.68 0.78 -12.33
N LYS A 227 -12.96 1.09 -13.41
CA LYS A 227 -11.90 0.20 -13.94
C LYS A 227 -10.77 0.00 -12.94
N LEU A 228 -10.30 1.06 -12.28
CA LEU A 228 -9.24 0.96 -11.27
C LEU A 228 -9.66 0.20 -10.01
N LEU A 229 -10.94 0.30 -9.63
CA LEU A 229 -11.52 -0.40 -8.48
C LEU A 229 -11.92 -1.85 -8.81
N SER A 230 -12.09 -2.19 -10.10
CA SER A 230 -12.45 -3.53 -10.55
C SER A 230 -11.28 -4.50 -10.44
N SER A 231 -11.59 -5.75 -10.08
CA SER A 231 -10.62 -6.83 -9.90
C SER A 231 -10.07 -7.41 -11.22
N GLU A 232 -10.57 -6.95 -12.37
CA GLU A 232 -10.31 -7.58 -13.68
C GLU A 232 -8.90 -7.33 -14.21
N ARG A 233 -8.21 -6.29 -13.74
CA ARG A 233 -6.79 -6.05 -14.08
C ARG A 233 -6.17 -5.09 -13.08
N SER A 234 -5.22 -5.56 -12.24
CA SER A 234 -4.32 -4.62 -11.56
C SER A 234 -3.50 -3.93 -12.65
N PRO A 235 -3.59 -2.60 -12.85
CA PRO A 235 -2.65 -1.90 -13.70
C PRO A 235 -1.25 -2.20 -13.15
N GLY A 236 -0.34 -2.67 -14.00
CA GLY A 236 1.08 -2.72 -13.64
C GLY A 236 1.56 -1.32 -13.22
N VAL A 237 2.77 -1.20 -12.69
CA VAL A 237 3.33 0.10 -12.25
C VAL A 237 3.27 1.17 -13.37
N ALA A 238 3.33 0.74 -14.64
CA ALA A 238 3.19 1.59 -15.82
C ALA A 238 1.77 2.19 -16.03
N GLY A 239 0.73 1.59 -15.45
CA GLY A 239 -0.67 1.99 -15.62
C GLY A 239 -1.14 3.07 -14.63
N LEU A 240 -0.27 3.57 -13.76
CA LEU A 240 -0.62 4.52 -12.69
C LEU A 240 -0.83 5.96 -13.17
N GLY A 241 -0.52 6.27 -14.43
CA GLY A 241 -0.64 7.62 -15.00
C GLY A 241 0.55 8.53 -14.67
N ASN A 242 0.47 9.79 -15.13
CA ASN A 242 1.48 10.82 -14.89
C ASN A 242 0.79 12.16 -14.50
N PRO A 243 0.89 12.61 -13.25
CA PRO A 243 1.58 11.97 -12.12
C PRO A 243 0.87 10.69 -11.66
N PRO A 244 1.59 9.73 -11.04
CA PRO A 244 1.02 8.45 -10.64
C PRO A 244 -0.05 8.60 -9.55
N GLN A 245 -1.25 8.07 -9.82
CA GLN A 245 -2.38 8.07 -8.91
C GLN A 245 -2.54 6.68 -8.27
N PHE A 246 -2.20 6.59 -6.98
CA PHE A 246 -2.15 5.31 -6.28
C PHE A 246 -3.49 4.92 -5.63
N GLY A 247 -4.31 5.88 -5.21
CA GLY A 247 -5.47 5.66 -4.32
C GLY A 247 -6.43 4.56 -4.78
N PHE A 248 -7.15 4.77 -5.90
CA PHE A 248 -8.12 3.77 -6.39
C PHE A 248 -7.46 2.47 -6.85
N THR A 249 -6.25 2.52 -7.40
CA THR A 249 -5.51 1.33 -7.81
C THR A 249 -5.19 0.43 -6.61
N VAL A 250 -4.72 1.01 -5.51
CA VAL A 250 -4.45 0.29 -4.25
C VAL A 250 -5.73 -0.34 -3.73
N ILE A 251 -6.83 0.42 -3.73
CA ILE A 251 -8.13 -0.07 -3.30
C ILE A 251 -8.59 -1.25 -4.16
N GLY A 252 -8.47 -1.18 -5.49
CA GLY A 252 -8.81 -2.27 -6.40
C GLY A 252 -7.99 -3.55 -6.13
N VAL A 253 -6.68 -3.42 -5.91
CA VAL A 253 -5.80 -4.54 -5.54
C VAL A 253 -6.23 -5.17 -4.21
N LEU A 254 -6.57 -4.36 -3.21
CA LEU A 254 -7.02 -4.86 -1.90
C LEU A 254 -8.40 -5.52 -2.00
N ALA A 255 -9.34 -4.90 -2.71
CA ALA A 255 -10.67 -5.43 -2.96
C ALA A 255 -10.58 -6.82 -3.62
N ALA A 256 -9.80 -6.94 -4.69
CA ALA A 256 -9.56 -8.21 -5.39
C ALA A 256 -8.90 -9.26 -4.49
N ARG A 257 -7.87 -8.88 -3.72
CA ARG A 257 -7.09 -9.79 -2.88
C ARG A 257 -7.88 -10.31 -1.67
N TYR A 258 -8.74 -9.48 -1.08
CA TYR A 258 -9.43 -9.80 0.17
C TYR A 258 -10.92 -10.14 -0.01
N GLY A 259 -11.50 -9.90 -1.19
CA GLY A 259 -12.85 -10.32 -1.54
C GLY A 259 -13.97 -9.33 -1.17
N PHE A 260 -13.65 -8.07 -0.90
CA PHE A 260 -14.66 -7.01 -0.75
C PHE A 260 -14.77 -6.17 -2.03
N SER A 261 -15.82 -5.34 -2.15
CA SER A 261 -16.00 -4.47 -3.32
C SER A 261 -16.11 -3.00 -2.92
N VAL A 262 -15.63 -2.12 -3.80
CA VAL A 262 -15.71 -0.67 -3.63
C VAL A 262 -16.30 -0.03 -4.88
N SER A 263 -17.28 0.87 -4.71
CA SER A 263 -17.83 1.68 -5.80
C SER A 263 -17.83 3.17 -5.46
N VAL A 264 -17.78 4.01 -6.49
CA VAL A 264 -17.81 5.49 -6.40
C VAL A 264 -18.70 6.08 -7.51
N ASP A 265 -19.68 5.30 -7.95
CA ASP A 265 -20.60 5.60 -9.06
C ASP A 265 -21.75 6.52 -8.67
N THR A 266 -22.03 6.63 -7.37
CA THR A 266 -23.16 7.37 -6.82
C THR A 266 -22.75 8.78 -6.41
N THR A 267 -23.66 9.75 -6.60
CA THR A 267 -23.49 11.12 -6.12
C THR A 267 -23.84 11.22 -4.64
N SER A 268 -23.02 11.93 -3.86
CA SER A 268 -23.28 12.22 -2.46
C SER A 268 -24.50 13.14 -2.29
N PRO A 269 -25.27 13.04 -1.19
CA PRO A 269 -26.31 14.00 -0.85
C PRO A 269 -25.82 15.44 -0.76
N TYR A 270 -24.51 15.64 -0.56
CA TYR A 270 -23.86 16.94 -0.48
C TYR A 270 -23.31 17.44 -1.82
N GLY A 271 -23.64 16.77 -2.93
CA GLY A 271 -23.25 17.16 -4.28
C GLY A 271 -21.88 16.63 -4.75
N GLY A 272 -21.12 16.00 -3.86
CA GLY A 272 -19.84 15.39 -4.17
C GLY A 272 -19.94 13.90 -4.55
N VAL A 273 -18.95 13.12 -4.14
CA VAL A 273 -18.85 11.68 -4.41
C VAL A 273 -19.32 10.87 -3.20
N ARG A 274 -20.11 9.81 -3.47
CA ARG A 274 -20.41 8.76 -2.49
C ARG A 274 -19.55 7.53 -2.80
N ALA A 275 -18.63 7.21 -1.90
CA ALA A 275 -17.90 5.94 -1.95
C ALA A 275 -18.58 4.88 -1.08
N VAL A 276 -18.74 3.67 -1.61
CA VAL A 276 -19.38 2.55 -0.91
C VAL A 276 -18.42 1.38 -0.87
N VAL A 277 -18.04 0.94 0.34
CA VAL A 277 -17.29 -0.30 0.58
C VAL A 277 -18.26 -1.35 1.08
N LEU A 278 -18.51 -2.39 0.29
CA LEU A 278 -19.32 -3.55 0.67
C LEU A 278 -18.41 -4.66 1.21
N LEU A 279 -18.56 -4.96 2.49
CA LEU A 279 -17.91 -6.08 3.16
C LEU A 279 -18.87 -7.27 3.19
N PRO A 280 -18.55 -8.38 2.50
CA PRO A 280 -19.35 -9.60 2.58
C PRO A 280 -19.26 -10.29 3.94
N ASP A 281 -20.24 -11.15 4.23
CA ASP A 281 -20.37 -11.82 5.53
C ASP A 281 -19.14 -12.67 5.91
N ASP A 282 -18.38 -13.20 4.94
CA ASP A 282 -17.15 -13.98 5.18
C ASP A 282 -15.98 -13.13 5.73
N LEU A 283 -16.08 -11.81 5.65
CA LEU A 283 -15.15 -10.86 6.26
C LEU A 283 -15.64 -10.34 7.61
N LEU A 284 -16.88 -10.67 7.99
CA LEU A 284 -17.51 -10.20 9.19
C LEU A 284 -17.52 -11.29 10.27
N THR A 285 -17.44 -10.86 11.52
CA THR A 285 -17.58 -11.71 12.69
C THR A 285 -18.37 -10.97 13.77
N SER A 286 -18.83 -11.71 14.77
CA SER A 286 -19.43 -11.12 15.96
C SER A 286 -18.38 -10.27 16.69
N MET A 287 -18.83 -9.20 17.35
CA MET A 287 -17.95 -8.33 18.13
C MET A 287 -17.01 -9.14 19.03
N PRO A 288 -15.69 -8.86 19.04
CA PRO A 288 -14.78 -9.45 20.00
C PRO A 288 -15.32 -9.17 21.40
N GLU A 289 -15.57 -10.22 22.18
CA GLU A 289 -15.83 -10.06 23.60
C GLU A 289 -14.64 -9.30 24.20
N PRO A 290 -14.86 -8.26 25.03
CA PRO A 290 -13.76 -7.54 25.66
C PRO A 290 -12.87 -8.58 26.34
N ALA A 291 -11.61 -8.71 25.90
CA ALA A 291 -10.69 -9.66 26.50
C ALA A 291 -10.70 -9.43 28.02
N PRO A 292 -10.90 -10.48 28.83
CA PRO A 292 -10.88 -10.33 30.28
C PRO A 292 -9.57 -9.65 30.66
N GLN A 293 -9.65 -8.45 31.24
CA GLN A 293 -8.50 -7.91 31.96
C GLN A 293 -8.07 -9.02 32.93
N PRO A 294 -6.77 -9.39 33.00
CA PRO A 294 -6.35 -10.46 33.89
C PRO A 294 -6.72 -10.05 35.32
N GLN A 295 -7.84 -10.57 35.80
CA GLN A 295 -8.20 -10.53 37.21
C GLN A 295 -7.09 -11.29 37.91
N ALA A 296 -6.39 -10.60 38.81
CA ALA A 296 -5.41 -11.22 39.67
C ALA A 296 -6.08 -12.42 40.32
N LYS A 297 -5.60 -13.64 40.02
CA LYS A 297 -6.06 -14.87 40.68
C LYS A 297 -5.88 -14.66 42.18
N GLU A 298 -6.98 -14.51 42.90
CA GLU A 298 -7.00 -14.68 44.33
C GLU A 298 -6.56 -16.12 44.62
N ILE A 299 -5.45 -16.25 45.34
CA ILE A 299 -4.92 -17.52 45.80
C ILE A 299 -5.86 -17.99 46.93
N PRO A 300 -6.40 -19.22 46.89
CA PRO A 300 -7.29 -19.69 47.94
C PRO A 300 -6.51 -19.82 49.25
N THR A 301 -6.96 -19.12 50.29
CA THR A 301 -6.40 -19.29 51.64
C THR A 301 -6.99 -20.57 52.22
N VAL A 302 -6.19 -21.63 52.31
CA VAL A 302 -6.55 -22.85 53.04
C VAL A 302 -6.50 -22.52 54.53
N ALA A 303 -7.66 -22.52 55.19
CA ALA A 303 -7.75 -22.42 56.64
C ALA A 303 -7.28 -23.74 57.27
N ALA A 304 -6.12 -23.72 57.92
CA ALA A 304 -5.68 -24.78 58.82
C ALA A 304 -5.94 -24.33 60.26
N SER A 305 -6.90 -24.98 60.92
CA SER A 305 -7.15 -24.84 62.35
C SER A 305 -6.21 -25.75 63.14
N PHE A 306 -5.47 -25.19 64.10
CA PHE A 306 -4.89 -25.96 65.22
C PHE A 306 -4.99 -25.17 66.54
N PRO A 307 -5.21 -25.83 67.70
CA PRO A 307 -5.47 -25.17 68.97
C PRO A 307 -4.19 -24.81 69.73
N MET A 308 -4.29 -23.75 70.53
CA MET A 308 -3.23 -23.08 71.28
C MET A 308 -3.02 -23.70 72.68
N PRO A 309 -1.77 -23.80 73.19
CA PRO A 309 -1.45 -23.80 74.62
C PRO A 309 -0.87 -22.43 75.07
N PRO A 310 -0.93 -22.10 76.38
CA PRO A 310 -0.82 -20.72 76.85
C PRO A 310 0.61 -20.21 77.01
N GLU A 311 0.69 -18.88 77.00
CA GLU A 311 1.84 -17.97 77.01
C GLU A 311 2.73 -18.09 78.26
N GLU A 312 4.04 -17.81 78.11
CA GLU A 312 4.80 -17.03 79.09
C GLU A 312 6.10 -16.43 78.50
N ASP A 313 6.12 -15.10 78.55
CA ASP A 313 7.20 -14.16 78.88
C ASP A 313 8.43 -13.85 77.96
N SER A 314 8.49 -12.54 77.67
CA SER A 314 9.67 -11.65 77.66
C SER A 314 10.52 -11.40 76.39
N ALA A 315 10.44 -10.11 76.00
CA ALA A 315 11.51 -9.21 75.52
C ALA A 315 11.93 -9.19 74.02
N ALA A 316 11.44 -8.18 73.28
CA ALA A 316 12.21 -7.03 72.74
C ALA A 316 11.48 -6.31 71.57
N ALA A 317 11.61 -4.98 71.50
CA ALA A 317 10.86 -4.00 70.69
C ALA A 317 11.30 -3.88 69.20
N PRO A 318 10.86 -2.86 68.43
CA PRO A 318 9.52 -2.65 67.85
C PRO A 318 9.54 -2.67 66.29
N ALA A 319 8.46 -3.13 65.66
CA ALA A 319 8.29 -3.04 64.20
C ALA A 319 7.74 -1.67 63.78
N THR A 320 8.45 -0.99 62.89
CA THR A 320 8.09 0.27 62.24
C THR A 320 6.88 0.09 61.31
N ALA A 321 5.83 0.88 61.54
CA ALA A 321 4.67 0.98 60.66
C ALA A 321 5.01 1.73 59.33
N PRO A 322 4.38 1.38 58.19
CA PRO A 322 4.57 2.10 56.94
C PRO A 322 3.88 3.48 56.97
N ALA A 323 4.62 4.52 56.60
CA ALA A 323 4.13 5.90 56.59
C ALA A 323 3.08 6.17 55.49
N THR A 324 1.90 6.65 55.89
CA THR A 324 0.83 7.17 55.03
C THR A 324 0.90 8.69 54.91
N THR A 325 0.37 9.28 53.83
CA THR A 325 0.10 10.74 53.77
C THR A 325 -1.20 11.07 54.51
N PHE A 326 -1.43 12.35 54.82
CA PHE A 326 -2.62 12.84 55.58
C PHE A 326 -3.97 12.49 54.92
N GLY A 327 -3.99 12.02 53.66
CA GLY A 327 -5.18 11.54 52.95
C GLY A 327 -5.30 10.00 52.84
N GLY A 328 -4.54 9.22 53.60
CA GLY A 328 -4.73 7.76 53.70
C GLY A 328 -4.22 6.92 52.53
N LEU A 329 -3.39 7.45 51.63
CA LEU A 329 -2.82 6.71 50.49
C LEU A 329 -1.37 6.20 50.78
N PRO A 330 -1.00 4.97 50.38
CA PRO A 330 0.37 4.45 50.56
C PRO A 330 1.40 5.09 49.61
N LYS A 331 2.60 5.42 50.12
CA LYS A 331 3.73 5.92 49.30
C LYS A 331 4.40 4.77 48.51
N ARG A 332 4.46 4.91 47.18
CA ARG A 332 5.07 3.93 46.24
C ARG A 332 6.60 3.99 46.25
N SER A 333 7.25 2.86 46.53
CA SER A 333 8.69 2.60 46.32
C SER A 333 8.91 1.97 44.94
N ARG A 334 9.95 2.40 44.22
CA ARG A 334 10.25 2.02 42.83
C ARG A 334 11.17 0.79 42.81
N ARG A 335 10.65 -0.40 42.43
CA ARG A 335 11.47 -1.55 42.02
C ARG A 335 11.71 -1.50 40.51
N GLY A 336 12.97 -1.72 40.11
CA GLY A 336 13.44 -1.65 38.72
C GLY A 336 12.94 -2.80 37.83
N PRO A 337 13.05 -2.67 36.49
CA PRO A 337 12.52 -3.66 35.56
C PRO A 337 13.44 -4.87 35.40
N ILE A 338 12.84 -6.06 35.40
CA ILE A 338 13.45 -7.32 34.95
C ILE A 338 13.29 -7.40 33.44
N SER A 339 14.41 -7.50 32.72
CA SER A 339 14.48 -7.67 31.27
C SER A 339 14.80 -9.12 30.95
N ILE A 340 13.93 -9.81 30.22
CA ILE A 340 14.23 -11.11 29.61
C ILE A 340 14.68 -10.82 28.17
N VAL A 341 15.96 -11.03 27.89
CA VAL A 341 16.55 -10.97 26.55
C VAL A 341 16.71 -12.40 26.04
N PRO A 342 16.29 -12.74 24.81
CA PRO A 342 16.72 -13.96 24.14
C PRO A 342 18.13 -13.75 23.56
N GLU A 343 19.02 -14.69 23.86
CA GLU A 343 20.40 -14.71 23.41
C GLU A 343 20.47 -14.97 21.90
N ALA A 344 20.92 -13.98 21.13
CA ALA A 344 21.25 -14.12 19.71
C ALA A 344 22.71 -13.71 19.53
N ASP A 345 23.52 -14.70 19.17
CA ASP A 345 24.94 -14.58 18.89
C ASP A 345 25.13 -13.83 17.57
N ALA A 346 25.58 -12.57 17.65
CA ALA A 346 25.99 -11.76 16.51
C ALA A 346 27.14 -10.83 16.94
N GLY A 347 28.31 -11.04 16.35
CA GLY A 347 29.55 -10.35 16.69
C GLY A 347 29.40 -8.82 16.77
N ALA A 348 29.75 -8.27 17.93
CA ALA A 348 29.64 -6.85 18.23
C ALA A 348 30.68 -6.03 17.44
N ALA A 349 30.22 -5.29 16.45
CA ALA A 349 30.91 -4.06 16.04
C ALA A 349 30.78 -3.02 17.17
N PRO A 350 31.79 -2.19 17.45
CA PRO A 350 31.76 -1.28 18.58
C PRO A 350 30.62 -0.27 18.44
N ALA A 351 29.76 -0.20 19.47
CA ALA A 351 28.68 0.78 19.55
C ALA A 351 29.28 2.20 19.57
N ARG A 352 28.93 3.00 18.57
CA ARG A 352 29.37 4.40 18.47
C ARG A 352 28.72 5.22 19.59
N SER A 353 29.46 6.16 20.16
CA SER A 353 28.93 7.03 21.21
C SER A 353 27.86 7.98 20.67
N THR A 354 26.97 8.46 21.54
CA THR A 354 25.93 9.44 21.21
C THR A 354 26.50 10.73 20.61
N GLU A 355 27.69 11.13 21.05
CA GLU A 355 28.43 12.27 20.50
C GLU A 355 28.92 12.03 19.08
N GLN A 356 29.37 10.81 18.76
CA GLN A 356 29.76 10.44 17.40
C GLN A 356 28.57 10.44 16.45
N ILE A 357 27.40 9.98 16.89
CA ILE A 357 26.16 10.00 16.11
C ILE A 357 25.70 11.45 15.87
N ALA A 358 25.73 12.30 16.90
CA ALA A 358 25.39 13.71 16.79
C ALA A 358 26.34 14.47 15.85
N SER A 359 27.63 14.14 15.88
CA SER A 359 28.64 14.70 14.98
C SER A 359 28.38 14.33 13.52
N VAL A 360 28.05 13.05 13.24
CA VAL A 360 27.71 12.57 11.90
C VAL A 360 26.43 13.21 11.36
N MET A 361 25.39 13.31 12.19
CA MET A 361 24.15 14.02 11.82
C MET A 361 24.40 15.50 11.57
N GLY A 362 25.21 16.15 12.40
CA GLY A 362 25.60 17.55 12.20
C GLY A 362 26.40 17.77 10.91
N ALA A 363 27.30 16.86 10.56
CA ALA A 363 28.05 16.91 9.31
C ALA A 363 27.12 16.74 8.08
N PHE A 364 26.16 15.81 8.16
CA PHE A 364 25.16 15.60 7.11
C PHE A 364 24.27 16.84 6.92
N GLN A 365 23.77 17.43 8.01
CA GLN A 365 22.95 18.64 7.96
C GLN A 365 23.71 19.82 7.32
N ARG A 366 24.99 20.03 7.68
CA ARG A 366 25.83 21.06 7.05
C ARG A 366 26.03 20.81 5.54
N GLY A 367 26.24 19.56 5.14
CA GLY A 367 26.34 19.20 3.72
C GLY A 367 25.07 19.53 2.93
N THR A 368 23.89 19.18 3.47
CA THR A 368 22.61 19.45 2.82
C THR A 368 22.29 20.95 2.73
N GLN A 369 22.65 21.75 3.74
CA GLN A 369 22.49 23.20 3.70
C GLN A 369 23.47 23.87 2.74
N SER A 370 24.71 23.39 2.67
CA SER A 370 25.69 23.90 1.72
C SER A 370 25.28 23.63 0.28
N GLY A 371 24.73 22.44 -0.01
CA GLY A 371 24.21 22.10 -1.34
C GLY A 371 23.02 22.95 -1.77
N ARG A 372 22.13 23.33 -0.83
CA ARG A 372 21.02 24.25 -1.12
C ARG A 372 21.47 25.70 -1.35
N ARG A 373 22.51 26.16 -0.65
CA ARG A 373 23.09 27.49 -0.85
C ARG A 373 23.87 27.60 -2.16
N SER A 374 24.54 26.55 -2.61
CA SER A 374 25.19 26.55 -3.93
C SER A 374 24.18 26.59 -5.07
N THR A 375 23.04 25.90 -4.94
CA THR A 375 21.97 25.96 -5.96
C THR A 375 21.26 27.31 -6.03
N SER A 376 21.22 28.10 -4.94
CA SER A 376 20.67 29.45 -4.97
C SER A 376 21.64 30.52 -5.48
N ALA A 377 22.95 30.23 -5.50
CA ALA A 377 23.98 31.18 -5.94
C ALA A 377 24.33 31.08 -7.44
N SER A 378 23.81 30.08 -8.16
CA SER A 378 24.12 29.85 -9.58
C SER A 378 23.08 30.43 -10.57
N SER A 379 22.14 31.28 -10.12
CA SER A 379 21.12 31.89 -10.99
C SER A 379 21.34 33.36 -11.34
N GLU A 380 22.47 33.97 -11.01
CA GLU A 380 22.83 35.32 -11.48
C GLU A 380 24.08 35.23 -12.35
N GLY A 381 23.88 34.96 -13.64
CA GLY A 381 24.88 35.21 -14.68
C GLY A 381 24.91 36.70 -15.04
N PRO A 382 26.06 37.28 -15.39
CA PRO A 382 26.17 38.71 -15.64
C PRO A 382 25.50 39.07 -16.97
N GLU A 383 24.56 40.01 -16.95
CA GLU A 383 24.17 40.77 -18.14
C GLU A 383 25.36 41.66 -18.53
N THR A 384 25.99 41.37 -19.66
CA THR A 384 26.87 42.32 -20.35
C THR A 384 26.62 42.29 -21.84
N GLN A 385 26.03 43.42 -22.28
CA GLN A 385 26.21 44.19 -23.53
C GLN A 385 26.03 43.51 -24.89
#